data_AF-A0A934H245-F1
#
_entry.id   AF-A0A934H245-F1
#
_cell.length_a   1.000
_cell.length_b   1.000
_cell.length_c   1.000
_cell.angle_alpha   90.00
_cell.angle_beta   90.00
_cell.angle_gamma   90.00
#
_symmetry.space_group_name_H-M   'P 1'
#
loop_
_entity.id
_entity.type
_entity.pdbx_description
1 polymer ?
#
loop_
_entity_poly.entity_id
_entity_poly.type
_entity_poly.pdbx_seq_one_letter_code
_entity_poly.pdbx_strand_id
1 'polypeptide(L)'
;MIEVIIDSVRVNLMSPSRLVVLREARGERYLPIWVGPYEAEAITVALQEVEVSRPLTHDLIRNMLTTFNARIVRIEIVNLRENTFYGNIVLEQNGREINIDSRPSDAIALAVRAHVPILVNPDVMAEASIVPEKDIPEGAAGQTSRERSAVPPPVEESSERLDVFKNFLDKLDLDLDKPDASPPDPKA
;
A
#
# COMPACT_ATOMS: atom_id res chain seq x y z
N MET A 1 20.11 13.89 2.42
CA MET A 1 18.74 13.33 2.52
C MET A 1 18.02 13.56 1.20
N ILE A 2 17.21 12.60 0.77
CA ILE A 2 16.40 12.65 -0.45
C ILE A 2 14.95 12.90 -0.04
N GLU A 3 14.29 13.90 -0.65
CA GLU A 3 12.88 14.17 -0.40
C GLU A 3 12.01 13.18 -1.19
N VAL A 4 11.01 12.62 -0.50
CA VAL A 4 10.05 11.69 -1.08
C VAL A 4 8.62 12.15 -0.77
N ILE A 5 7.69 11.71 -1.60
CA ILE A 5 6.26 11.94 -1.40
C ILE A 5 5.53 10.59 -1.31
N ILE A 6 4.38 10.56 -0.65
CA ILE A 6 3.54 9.37 -0.64
C ILE A 6 2.89 9.25 -2.01
N ASP A 7 3.18 8.17 -2.73
CA ASP A 7 2.58 7.86 -4.02
C ASP A 7 1.26 7.12 -3.85
N SER A 8 1.25 6.05 -3.05
CA SER A 8 0.06 5.24 -2.82
C SER A 8 0.13 4.45 -1.51
N VAL A 9 -1.05 4.16 -0.95
CA VAL A 9 -1.24 3.20 0.14
C VAL A 9 -2.07 2.04 -0.41
N ARG A 10 -1.47 0.86 -0.55
CA ARG A 10 -2.07 -0.30 -1.24
C ARG A 10 -2.44 -1.39 -0.23
N VAL A 11 -3.53 -2.09 -0.54
CA VAL A 11 -4.03 -3.22 0.24
C VAL A 11 -3.53 -4.53 -0.36
N ASN A 12 -2.99 -5.41 0.47
CA ASN A 12 -2.77 -6.80 0.09
C ASN A 12 -4.06 -7.58 0.35
N LEU A 13 -4.58 -8.28 -0.66
CA LEU A 13 -5.81 -9.08 -0.53
C LEU A 13 -5.56 -10.44 0.15
N MET A 14 -4.31 -10.89 0.17
CA MET A 14 -3.89 -12.20 0.70
C MET A 14 -3.30 -12.12 2.11
N SER A 15 -3.01 -10.93 2.62
CA SER A 15 -2.46 -10.73 3.96
C SER A 15 -2.99 -9.45 4.62
N PRO A 16 -3.03 -9.36 5.95
CA PRO A 16 -3.46 -8.15 6.64
C PRO A 16 -2.47 -6.97 6.45
N SER A 17 -1.29 -7.22 5.87
CA SER A 17 -0.29 -6.19 5.61
C SER A 17 -0.77 -5.17 4.57
N ARG A 18 -0.22 -3.96 4.67
CA ARG A 18 -0.45 -2.86 3.75
C ARG A 18 0.89 -2.37 3.22
N LEU A 19 0.87 -1.81 2.01
CA LEU A 19 2.08 -1.30 1.37
C LEU A 19 1.97 0.21 1.18
N VAL A 20 2.83 0.96 1.85
CA VAL A 20 3.02 2.39 1.61
C VAL A 20 4.13 2.53 0.58
N VAL A 21 3.84 3.19 -0.54
CA VAL A 21 4.82 3.45 -1.59
C VAL A 21 5.21 4.92 -1.53
N LEU A 22 6.50 5.19 -1.29
CA LEU A 22 7.07 6.53 -1.36
C LEU A 22 7.76 6.72 -2.71
N ARG A 23 7.58 7.86 -3.37
CA ARG A 23 8.26 8.19 -4.62
C ARG A 23 9.26 9.31 -4.39
N GLU A 24 10.46 9.18 -4.95
CA GLU A 24 11.44 10.28 -4.96
C GLU A 24 10.84 11.51 -5.65
N ALA A 25 10.83 12.65 -4.96
CA ALA A 25 10.12 13.84 -5.43
C ALA A 25 10.62 14.32 -6.80
N ARG A 26 11.94 14.19 -7.04
CA ARG A 26 12.65 14.60 -8.26
C ARG A 26 13.30 13.43 -9.01
N GLY A 27 12.74 12.23 -8.91
CA GLY A 27 13.30 11.02 -9.52
C GLY A 27 12.24 9.98 -9.90
N GLU A 28 12.69 8.88 -10.47
CA GLU A 28 11.85 7.74 -10.90
C GLU A 28 11.92 6.55 -9.92
N ARG A 29 12.60 6.72 -8.77
CA ARG A 29 12.72 5.68 -7.74
C ARG A 29 11.52 5.68 -6.80
N TYR A 30 11.12 4.49 -6.40
CA TYR A 30 10.04 4.21 -5.47
C TYR A 30 10.57 3.38 -4.31
N LEU A 31 10.20 3.71 -3.08
CA LEU A 31 10.55 3.00 -1.87
C LEU A 31 9.29 2.35 -1.27
N PRO A 32 9.12 1.02 -1.43
CA PRO A 32 8.03 0.27 -0.81
C PRO A 32 8.30 0.02 0.68
N ILE A 33 7.32 0.30 1.54
CA ILE A 33 7.39 0.04 2.99
C ILE A 33 6.14 -0.73 3.42
N TRP A 34 6.34 -1.92 3.98
CA TRP A 34 5.26 -2.72 4.56
C TRP A 34 4.88 -2.19 5.95
N VAL A 35 3.59 -2.02 6.17
CA VAL A 35 3.02 -1.55 7.45
C VAL A 35 1.80 -2.38 7.84
N GLY A 36 1.40 -2.29 9.10
CA GLY A 36 0.17 -2.90 9.58
C GLY A 36 -1.09 -2.18 9.06
N PRO A 37 -2.26 -2.81 9.20
CA PRO A 37 -3.52 -2.22 8.73
C PRO A 37 -3.88 -0.93 9.48
N TYR A 38 -3.63 -0.86 10.79
CA TYR A 38 -3.93 0.33 11.60
C TYR A 38 -3.02 1.50 11.28
N GLU A 39 -1.74 1.23 11.02
CA GLU A 39 -0.78 2.24 10.58
C GLU A 39 -1.16 2.82 9.21
N ALA A 40 -1.51 1.96 8.25
CA ALA A 40 -1.95 2.41 6.94
C ALA A 40 -3.25 3.23 7.02
N GLU A 41 -4.19 2.82 7.86
CA GLU A 41 -5.44 3.56 8.09
C GLU A 41 -5.15 4.95 8.66
N ALA A 42 -4.25 5.05 9.65
CA ALA A 42 -3.86 6.33 10.24
C ALA A 42 -3.24 7.29 9.21
N ILE A 43 -2.47 6.77 8.26
CA ILE A 43 -1.91 7.55 7.14
C ILE A 43 -3.02 7.94 6.15
N THR A 44 -3.89 6.99 5.78
CA THR A 44 -4.96 7.19 4.79
C THR A 44 -5.96 8.25 5.22
N VAL A 45 -6.43 8.20 6.47
CA VAL A 45 -7.34 9.22 7.04
C VAL A 45 -6.72 10.62 6.97
N ALA A 46 -5.42 10.75 7.21
CA ALA A 46 -4.74 12.05 7.11
C ALA A 46 -4.58 12.52 5.66
N LEU A 47 -4.28 11.61 4.73
CA LEU A 47 -4.18 11.94 3.30
C LEU A 47 -5.51 12.38 2.68
N GLN A 48 -6.62 11.85 3.20
CA GLN A 48 -7.97 12.20 2.76
C GLN A 48 -8.49 13.50 3.38
N GLU A 49 -7.74 14.12 4.31
CA GLU A 49 -8.14 15.33 5.04
C GLU A 49 -9.55 15.22 5.66
N VAL A 50 -9.93 14.03 6.13
CA VAL A 50 -11.25 13.78 6.71
C VAL A 50 -11.38 14.50 8.05
N GLU A 51 -12.40 15.34 8.18
CA GLU A 51 -12.74 15.95 9.47
C GLU A 51 -13.26 14.88 10.45
N VAL A 52 -12.54 14.71 11.55
CA VAL A 52 -12.92 13.81 12.65
C VAL A 52 -13.51 14.60 13.81
N SER A 53 -14.57 14.08 14.43
CA SER A 53 -15.24 14.76 15.55
C SER A 53 -14.37 14.85 16.81
N ARG A 54 -13.40 13.95 16.95
CA ARG A 54 -12.43 13.89 18.05
C ARG A 54 -11.02 13.61 17.49
N PRO A 55 -9.96 14.19 18.08
CA PRO A 55 -8.59 13.92 17.64
C PRO A 55 -8.26 12.42 17.71
N LEU A 56 -7.65 11.88 16.66
CA LEU A 56 -7.08 10.53 16.66
C LEU A 56 -5.70 10.53 17.32
N THR A 57 -5.05 9.36 17.42
CA THR A 57 -3.78 9.20 18.11
C THR A 57 -2.68 10.15 17.61
N HIS A 58 -2.47 10.24 16.29
CA HIS A 58 -1.45 11.11 15.74
C HIS A 58 -1.84 12.60 15.82
N ASP A 59 -3.13 12.93 15.85
CA ASP A 59 -3.61 14.30 16.12
C ASP A 59 -3.34 14.70 17.57
N LEU A 60 -3.60 13.79 18.52
CA LEU A 60 -3.27 13.96 19.94
C LEU A 60 -1.77 14.21 20.12
N ILE A 61 -0.92 13.41 19.49
CA ILE A 61 0.54 13.59 19.55
C ILE A 61 0.95 14.96 19.01
N ARG A 62 0.45 15.36 17.83
CA ARG A 62 0.71 16.69 17.27
C ARG A 62 0.27 17.80 18.23
N ASN A 63 -0.92 17.69 18.81
CA ASN A 63 -1.46 18.67 19.74
C ASN A 63 -0.65 18.76 21.04
N MET A 64 -0.15 17.62 21.55
CA MET A 64 0.78 17.58 22.69
C MET A 64 2.07 18.34 22.36
N LEU A 65 2.71 18.03 21.22
CA LEU A 65 3.93 18.72 20.79
C LEU A 65 3.72 20.24 20.70
N THR A 66 2.64 20.68 20.07
CA THR A 66 2.27 22.10 20.00
C THR A 66 2.10 22.72 21.39
N THR A 67 1.45 22.02 22.32
CA THR A 67 1.25 22.48 23.70
C THR A 67 2.57 22.64 24.47
N PHE A 68 3.58 21.81 24.16
CA PHE A 68 4.93 21.91 24.70
C PHE A 68 5.85 22.84 23.89
N ASN A 69 5.30 23.68 23.00
CA ASN A 69 6.03 24.58 22.13
C ASN A 69 7.10 23.88 21.27
N ALA A 70 6.83 22.63 20.87
CA ALA A 70 7.63 21.88 19.92
C ALA A 70 6.90 21.78 18.59
N ARG A 71 7.64 21.98 17.48
CA ARG A 71 7.10 21.79 16.12
C ARG A 71 7.78 20.63 15.44
N ILE A 72 7.02 19.81 14.73
CA ILE A 72 7.61 18.84 13.79
C ILE A 72 8.17 19.66 12.61
N VAL A 73 9.42 19.40 12.24
CA VAL A 73 10.11 20.11 11.14
C VAL A 73 10.11 19.26 9.88
N ARG A 74 10.37 17.97 10.05
CA ARG A 74 10.47 16.95 9.01
C ARG A 74 10.42 15.58 9.68
N ILE A 75 10.24 14.55 8.87
CA ILE A 75 10.56 13.19 9.30
C ILE A 75 11.61 12.60 8.40
N GLU A 76 12.35 11.63 8.91
CA GLU A 76 13.47 11.01 8.23
C GLU A 76 13.35 9.49 8.31
N ILE A 77 13.60 8.78 7.21
CA ILE A 77 13.83 7.32 7.21
C ILE A 77 15.34 7.13 7.10
N VAL A 78 15.97 6.75 8.21
CA VAL A 78 17.40 6.93 8.42
C VAL A 78 18.22 5.65 8.24
N ASN A 79 17.61 4.48 8.40
CA ASN A 79 18.31 3.21 8.33
C ASN A 79 17.40 2.06 7.88
N LEU A 80 18.01 1.00 7.37
CA LEU A 80 17.42 -0.29 7.07
C LEU A 80 18.33 -1.38 7.64
N ARG A 81 17.81 -2.23 8.52
CA ARG A 81 18.56 -3.36 9.10
C ARG A 81 17.66 -4.57 9.16
N GLU A 82 18.11 -5.71 8.64
CA GLU A 82 17.33 -6.96 8.65
C GLU A 82 15.89 -6.76 8.15
N ASN A 83 15.75 -6.05 7.02
CA ASN A 83 14.47 -5.66 6.42
C ASN A 83 13.56 -4.78 7.30
N THR A 84 14.09 -4.19 8.37
CA THR A 84 13.36 -3.27 9.25
C THR A 84 13.85 -1.85 9.03
N PHE A 85 12.93 -0.98 8.60
CA PHE A 85 13.19 0.44 8.44
C PHE A 85 13.12 1.18 9.79
N TYR A 86 14.02 2.14 9.98
CA TYR A 86 14.06 3.03 11.14
C TYR A 86 13.79 4.46 10.72
N GLY A 87 12.92 5.14 11.46
CA GLY A 87 12.54 6.53 11.19
C GLY A 87 12.87 7.45 12.36
N ASN A 88 13.00 8.74 12.08
CA ASN A 88 13.11 9.81 13.07
C ASN A 88 12.02 10.85 12.83
N ILE A 89 11.40 11.32 13.90
CA ILE A 89 10.62 12.55 13.90
C ILE A 89 11.56 13.66 14.36
N VAL A 90 11.84 14.62 13.48
CA VAL A 90 12.71 15.75 13.82
C VAL A 90 11.83 16.91 14.29
N LEU A 91 12.02 17.28 15.55
CA LEU A 91 11.35 18.41 16.18
C LEU A 91 12.28 19.62 16.26
N GLU A 92 11.70 20.81 16.27
CA GLU A 92 12.37 22.00 16.81
C GLU A 92 11.66 22.43 18.09
N GLN A 93 12.44 22.67 19.14
CA GLN A 93 11.98 23.25 20.38
C GLN A 93 13.06 24.22 20.90
N ASN A 94 12.68 25.46 21.23
CA ASN A 94 13.60 26.49 21.74
C ASN A 94 14.85 26.71 20.86
N GLY A 95 14.68 26.64 19.53
CA GLY A 95 15.77 26.82 18.55
C GLY A 95 16.76 25.64 18.48
N ARG A 96 16.42 24.48 19.05
CA ARG A 96 17.22 23.25 18.97
C ARG A 96 16.46 22.17 18.24
N GLU A 97 17.17 21.42 17.39
CA GLU A 97 16.64 20.19 16.80
C GLU A 97 16.71 19.03 17.80
N ILE A 98 15.63 18.26 17.88
CA ILE A 98 15.51 17.06 18.71
C ILE A 98 15.02 15.92 17.81
N ASN A 99 15.75 14.81 17.82
CA ASN A 99 15.39 13.61 17.06
C ASN A 99 14.71 12.60 17.97
N ILE A 100 13.53 12.14 17.56
CA ILE A 100 12.79 11.07 18.25
C ILE A 100 12.77 9.85 17.35
N ASP A 101 13.33 8.74 17.83
CA ASP A 101 13.25 7.44 17.15
C ASP A 101 11.80 6.98 16.99
N SER A 102 11.47 6.44 15.82
CA SER A 102 10.11 6.06 15.47
C SER A 102 10.09 4.98 14.38
N ARG A 103 8.99 4.23 14.32
CA ARG A 103 8.68 3.46 13.11
C ARG A 103 8.36 4.42 11.96
N PRO A 104 8.76 4.13 10.71
CA PRO A 104 8.44 4.97 9.56
C PRO A 104 6.94 5.24 9.40
N SER A 105 6.08 4.27 9.71
CA SER A 105 4.62 4.44 9.65
C SER A 105 4.11 5.59 10.51
N ASP A 106 4.60 5.69 11.76
CA ASP A 106 4.19 6.72 12.72
C ASP A 106 4.73 8.09 12.31
N ALA A 107 6.01 8.13 11.89
CA ALA A 107 6.63 9.32 11.32
C ALA A 107 5.87 9.85 10.10
N ILE A 108 5.55 8.98 9.14
CA ILE A 108 4.78 9.35 7.94
C ILE A 108 3.39 9.87 8.32
N ALA A 109 2.68 9.20 9.23
CA ALA A 109 1.35 9.63 9.68
C ALA A 109 1.35 11.02 10.33
N LEU A 110 2.42 11.37 11.07
CA LEU A 110 2.62 12.71 11.62
C LEU A 110 3.04 13.72 10.54
N ALA A 111 3.87 13.32 9.58
CA ALA A 111 4.33 14.19 8.51
C ALA A 111 3.18 14.72 7.67
N VAL A 112 2.24 13.84 7.30
CA VAL A 112 1.03 14.23 6.56
C VAL A 112 0.19 15.21 7.38
N ARG A 113 -0.07 14.91 8.66
CA ARG A 113 -0.87 15.78 9.55
C ARG A 113 -0.24 17.13 9.87
N ALA A 114 1.09 17.21 9.85
CA ALA A 114 1.84 18.42 10.14
C ALA A 114 2.27 19.17 8.87
N HIS A 115 2.00 18.62 7.68
CA HIS A 115 2.41 19.18 6.39
C HIS A 115 3.91 19.46 6.32
N VAL A 116 4.72 18.49 6.76
CA VAL A 116 6.19 18.58 6.77
C VAL A 116 6.81 17.57 5.80
N PRO A 117 8.03 17.84 5.30
CA PRO A 117 8.67 16.96 4.34
C PRO A 117 9.03 15.59 4.94
N ILE A 118 8.92 14.57 4.08
CA ILE A 118 9.37 13.19 4.33
C ILE A 118 10.72 13.04 3.62
N LEU A 119 11.76 12.72 4.39
CA LEU A 119 13.11 12.56 3.87
C LEU A 119 13.60 11.13 4.06
N VAL A 120 14.42 10.64 3.14
CA VAL A 120 15.03 9.31 3.20
C VAL A 120 16.55 9.44 3.09
N ASN A 121 17.28 8.63 3.85
CA ASN A 121 18.71 8.51 3.72
C ASN A 121 19.09 7.96 2.33
N PRO A 122 20.05 8.57 1.61
CA PRO A 122 20.54 8.05 0.33
C PRO A 122 20.91 6.56 0.34
N ASP A 123 21.50 6.06 1.43
CA ASP A 123 21.90 4.65 1.55
C ASP A 123 20.66 3.73 1.58
N VAL A 124 19.62 4.13 2.31
CA VAL A 124 18.33 3.42 2.35
C VAL A 124 17.65 3.42 0.97
N MET A 125 17.69 4.55 0.26
CA MET A 125 17.19 4.62 -1.11
C MET A 125 18.00 3.73 -2.05
N ALA A 126 19.32 3.71 -1.93
CA ALA A 126 20.18 2.88 -2.76
C ALA A 126 19.95 1.38 -2.53
N GLU A 127 19.67 0.98 -1.30
CA GLU A 127 19.47 -0.43 -0.92
C GLU A 127 18.08 -0.97 -1.27
N ALA A 128 17.02 -0.20 -1.01
CA ALA A 128 15.65 -0.72 -1.00
C ALA A 128 14.68 -0.08 -2.00
N SER A 129 15.11 0.92 -2.78
CA SER A 129 14.24 1.49 -3.82
C SER A 129 14.23 0.66 -5.10
N ILE A 130 13.15 0.80 -5.85
CA ILE A 130 12.94 0.19 -7.16
C ILE A 130 12.67 1.28 -8.20
N VAL A 131 13.07 1.04 -9.45
CA VAL A 131 12.65 1.84 -10.60
C VAL A 131 11.70 0.96 -11.41
N PRO A 132 10.39 1.29 -11.48
CA PRO A 132 9.47 0.56 -12.35
C PRO A 132 9.97 0.63 -13.79
N GLU A 133 9.95 -0.50 -14.49
CA GLU A 133 10.14 -0.47 -15.94
C GLU A 133 8.99 0.37 -16.53
N LYS A 134 9.29 1.34 -17.39
CA LYS A 134 8.25 2.06 -18.14
C LYS A 134 7.57 1.02 -19.03
N ASP A 135 6.39 0.59 -18.66
CA ASP A 135 5.56 -0.27 -19.49
C ASP A 135 5.50 0.32 -20.91
N ILE A 136 5.88 -0.51 -21.88
CA ILE A 136 5.77 -0.23 -23.31
C ILE A 136 4.32 0.20 -23.57
N PRO A 137 4.06 1.29 -24.32
CA PRO A 137 2.71 1.81 -24.49
C PRO A 137 1.74 0.71 -24.95
N GLU A 138 0.62 0.57 -24.24
CA GLU A 138 -0.59 -0.12 -24.72
C GLU A 138 -1.08 0.59 -25.98
N GLY A 139 -0.52 0.18 -27.12
CA GLY A 139 -0.68 0.88 -28.39
C GLY A 139 -0.01 0.15 -29.55
N ALA A 140 -0.08 -1.18 -29.58
CA ALA A 140 0.33 -1.99 -30.72
C ALA A 140 -0.65 -3.14 -30.98
N ALA A 141 -1.95 -2.85 -30.98
CA ALA A 141 -2.87 -3.62 -31.80
C ALA A 141 -2.73 -3.14 -33.26
N GLY A 142 -2.04 -3.93 -34.08
CA GLY A 142 -2.20 -3.91 -35.53
C GLY A 142 -0.98 -3.44 -36.35
N GLN A 143 -0.18 -4.40 -36.82
CA GLN A 143 0.04 -4.63 -38.26
C GLN A 143 0.90 -5.88 -38.49
N THR A 144 0.25 -7.04 -38.49
CA THR A 144 0.56 -8.12 -39.44
C THR A 144 -0.70 -8.36 -40.27
N SER A 145 -0.98 -7.40 -41.16
CA SER A 145 -2.11 -7.45 -42.09
C SER A 145 -1.63 -7.77 -43.50
N ARG A 146 -1.48 -9.06 -43.81
CA ARG A 146 -1.84 -9.69 -45.10
C ARG A 146 -2.15 -11.14 -44.70
N GLU A 147 -3.37 -11.67 -44.73
CA GLU A 147 -4.36 -11.64 -45.80
C GLU A 147 -5.80 -11.89 -45.27
N ARG A 148 -6.78 -11.21 -45.90
CA ARG A 148 -8.17 -11.66 -46.20
C ARG A 148 -9.10 -12.12 -45.05
N SER A 149 -9.89 -11.16 -44.58
CA SER A 149 -11.37 -11.14 -44.64
C SER A 149 -12.12 -12.49 -44.74
N ALA A 150 -12.72 -12.93 -43.63
CA ALA A 150 -14.16 -13.28 -43.52
C ALA A 150 -14.46 -13.84 -42.10
N VAL A 151 -15.48 -13.29 -41.45
CA VAL A 151 -16.05 -13.75 -40.18
C VAL A 151 -16.82 -15.06 -40.43
N PRO A 152 -16.67 -16.15 -39.66
CA PRO A 152 -17.60 -17.26 -39.71
C PRO A 152 -18.85 -16.96 -38.86
N PRO A 153 -20.04 -17.48 -39.25
CA PRO A 153 -21.29 -17.24 -38.55
C PRO A 153 -21.34 -17.97 -37.20
N PRO A 154 -22.32 -17.66 -36.32
CA PRO A 154 -22.47 -18.38 -35.06
C PRO A 154 -22.93 -19.82 -35.34
N VAL A 155 -22.25 -20.82 -34.78
CA VAL A 155 -22.64 -22.23 -34.91
C VAL A 155 -22.75 -22.87 -33.53
N GLU A 156 -23.78 -23.70 -33.44
CA GLU A 156 -24.49 -24.28 -32.29
C GLU A 156 -23.64 -25.10 -31.30
N GLU A 157 -24.23 -25.29 -30.12
CA GLU A 157 -23.77 -26.08 -28.98
C GLU A 157 -23.24 -27.46 -29.39
N SER A 158 -21.91 -27.64 -29.42
CA SER A 158 -21.31 -28.97 -29.51
C SER A 158 -21.05 -29.51 -28.10
N SER A 159 -21.72 -30.61 -27.76
CA SER A 159 -21.60 -31.38 -26.51
C SER A 159 -20.15 -31.72 -26.12
N GLU A 160 -19.22 -31.74 -27.08
CA GLU A 160 -17.81 -32.09 -26.88
C GLU A 160 -17.06 -31.15 -25.93
N ARG A 161 -17.41 -29.85 -25.87
CA ARG A 161 -16.76 -28.92 -24.93
C ARG A 161 -17.20 -29.13 -23.49
N LEU A 162 -18.43 -29.59 -23.28
CA LEU A 162 -18.95 -29.91 -21.94
C LEU A 162 -18.29 -31.17 -21.38
N ASP A 163 -17.97 -32.14 -22.23
CA ASP A 163 -17.31 -33.39 -21.84
C ASP A 163 -15.84 -33.17 -21.44
N VAL A 164 -15.15 -32.26 -22.12
CA VAL A 164 -13.77 -31.85 -21.74
C VAL A 164 -13.77 -31.11 -20.40
N PHE A 165 -14.78 -30.26 -20.16
CA PHE A 165 -14.91 -29.50 -18.92
C PHE A 165 -15.33 -30.37 -17.72
N LYS A 166 -16.21 -31.37 -17.93
CA LYS A 166 -16.56 -32.37 -16.90
C LYS A 166 -15.38 -33.24 -16.49
N ASN A 167 -14.62 -33.76 -17.47
CA ASN A 167 -13.42 -34.55 -17.19
C ASN A 167 -12.32 -33.76 -16.44
N PHE A 168 -12.35 -32.43 -16.51
CA PHE A 168 -11.47 -31.56 -15.74
C PHE A 168 -11.97 -31.36 -14.30
N LEU A 169 -13.27 -31.17 -14.12
CA LEU A 169 -13.89 -31.04 -12.79
C LEU A 169 -13.82 -32.34 -11.99
N ASP A 170 -14.05 -33.50 -12.61
CA ASP A 170 -13.98 -34.81 -11.92
C ASP A 170 -12.54 -35.18 -11.47
N LYS A 171 -11.51 -34.51 -11.99
CA LYS A 171 -10.12 -34.68 -11.57
C LYS A 171 -9.71 -33.74 -10.43
N LEU A 172 -10.51 -32.74 -10.13
CA LEU A 172 -10.40 -31.97 -8.90
C LEU A 172 -11.41 -32.56 -7.90
N ASP A 173 -10.98 -33.47 -7.03
CA ASP A 173 -11.73 -33.83 -5.83
C ASP A 173 -11.84 -32.59 -4.93
N LEU A 174 -12.81 -31.73 -5.25
CA LEU A 174 -13.34 -30.69 -4.40
C LEU A 174 -14.52 -31.32 -3.67
N ASP A 175 -14.30 -31.77 -2.43
CA ASP A 175 -15.35 -32.15 -1.49
C ASP A 175 -16.24 -30.92 -1.20
N LEU A 176 -17.15 -30.64 -2.12
CA LEU A 176 -18.21 -29.64 -2.02
C LEU A 176 -19.54 -30.36 -1.83
N ASP A 177 -19.65 -31.22 -0.81
CA ASP A 177 -20.95 -31.72 -0.32
C ASP A 177 -20.83 -32.28 1.10
N LYS A 178 -20.84 -31.38 2.09
CA LYS A 178 -21.49 -31.65 3.37
C LYS A 178 -22.47 -30.51 3.66
N PRO A 179 -23.79 -30.77 3.67
CA PRO A 179 -24.73 -29.78 4.17
C PRO A 179 -24.48 -29.55 5.65
N ASP A 180 -24.37 -28.27 6.01
CA ASP A 180 -24.21 -27.76 7.36
C ASP A 180 -25.32 -28.32 8.26
N ALA A 181 -24.93 -29.01 9.34
CA ALA A 181 -25.87 -29.51 10.32
C ALA A 181 -26.51 -28.29 11.03
N SER A 182 -27.83 -28.19 10.94
CA SER A 182 -28.64 -27.17 11.59
C SER A 182 -28.35 -27.08 13.09
N PRO A 183 -28.33 -25.87 13.69
CA PRO A 183 -28.15 -25.71 15.12
C PRO A 183 -29.39 -26.26 15.87
N PRO A 184 -29.23 -26.92 17.02
CA PRO A 184 -30.38 -27.34 17.82
C PRO A 184 -31.04 -26.12 18.48
N ASP A 185 -32.38 -26.05 18.36
CA ASP A 185 -33.23 -25.07 19.03
C ASP A 185 -33.07 -25.08 20.56
N PRO A 186 -33.31 -23.92 21.23
CA PRO A 186 -33.27 -23.82 22.67
C PRO A 186 -34.55 -24.42 23.26
N LYS A 187 -34.42 -25.38 24.17
CA LYS A 187 -35.52 -25.81 25.04
C LYS A 187 -35.22 -25.45 26.49
N ALA A 188 -36.13 -24.61 27.02
CA ALA A 188 -36.69 -24.53 28.36
C ALA A 188 -35.86 -25.00 29.57
#